data_AF-A0A1D9HCQ2-F1
#
_entry.id   AF-A0A1D9HCQ2-F1
#
_cell.length_a   1.000
_cell.length_b   1.000
_cell.length_c   1.000
_cell.angle_alpha   90.00
_cell.angle_beta   90.00
_cell.angle_gamma   90.00
#
_symmetry.space_group_name_H-M   'P 1'
#
loop_
_entity.id
_entity.type
_entity.pdbx_description
1 polymer ?
#
loop_
_entity_poly.entity_id
_entity_poly.type
_entity_poly.pdbx_seq_one_letter_code
_entity_poly.pdbx_strand_id
1 'polypeptide(L)'
;MKIAHLSDLHYSSKNRAESNRCAGAAVDHAIAAGVHAAVVTGDATDHALDAHEPAFRDLARQLQRLANHCPLLLLQGTFSHEPPGLLRALELVGAHHPIAVADRIGQIALVDGQWHSDGLVWDGPADLVVTCLPTVNKADLIASAGAARAGEEVGAVLHQLLAHFGEANTRHYQRGVATLLIGHGTVDGCQSEHGVPMAGQDHEFNLGSLFAANTDAVALGHVHKQQEWRRASGARQQVIAYAGSIGRFHYGELGDKCALVWDIVPGRADYTAFVTPSRVTMDLSFDGPPDMAVVRELASRCEGAFVRVRYLVDEEHLQSVDRAAIKIALAGAAEVKLEGKTLVVARQRAAGISTAVSLADKVSMWCEHTQSPAEPLCERLALLSSDAPDGIAAAIIASVRAMEAPQRASDGGAAPPLSVPAAADIPPQQLPHAFSPRPATAGEDDASVPEWVTDDLFA
;
A
#
# COMPACT_ATOMS: atom_id res chain seq x y z
N MET A 1 14.00 22.41 -18.15
CA MET A 1 15.14 21.89 -17.35
C MET A 1 14.82 20.46 -17.02
N LYS A 2 15.77 19.55 -17.22
CA LYS A 2 15.61 18.13 -16.86
C LYS A 2 16.05 17.85 -15.43
N ILE A 3 15.21 17.21 -14.62
CA ILE A 3 15.51 16.88 -13.21
C ILE A 3 15.24 15.39 -12.96
N ALA A 4 16.22 14.67 -12.41
CA ALA A 4 16.00 13.31 -11.95
C ALA A 4 15.29 13.31 -10.59
N HIS A 5 14.27 12.46 -10.43
CA HIS A 5 13.54 12.25 -9.17
C HIS A 5 13.59 10.77 -8.82
N LEU A 6 14.29 10.48 -7.73
CA LEU A 6 14.34 9.17 -7.10
C LEU A 6 13.68 9.27 -5.71
N SER A 7 13.14 8.18 -5.21
CA SER A 7 12.52 8.14 -3.89
C SER A 7 12.61 6.74 -3.28
N ASP A 8 12.50 6.68 -1.96
CA ASP A 8 12.26 5.43 -1.21
C ASP A 8 13.26 4.35 -1.66
N LEU A 9 14.55 4.64 -1.47
CA LEU A 9 15.65 3.77 -1.91
C LEU A 9 15.87 2.60 -0.96
N HIS A 10 15.49 2.77 0.31
CA HIS A 10 15.48 1.77 1.37
C HIS A 10 16.76 0.92 1.41
N TYR A 11 17.93 1.57 1.38
CA TYR A 11 19.19 0.85 1.56
C TYR A 11 19.25 0.27 2.97
N SER A 12 19.53 -1.03 3.05
CA SER A 12 19.92 -1.75 4.26
C SER A 12 20.73 -2.98 3.91
N SER A 13 21.32 -3.62 4.90
CA SER A 13 21.96 -4.92 4.71
C SER A 13 21.05 -5.97 4.03
N LYS A 14 19.73 -5.94 4.31
CA LYS A 14 18.71 -6.81 3.67
C LYS A 14 18.43 -6.41 2.23
N ASN A 15 18.20 -5.12 1.98
CA ASN A 15 17.73 -4.63 0.68
C ASN A 15 18.87 -4.29 -0.30
N ARG A 16 20.13 -4.25 0.19
CA ARG A 16 21.32 -3.76 -0.52
C ARG A 16 21.42 -4.18 -1.98
N ALA A 17 21.22 -5.46 -2.28
CA ALA A 17 21.36 -5.98 -3.65
C ALA A 17 20.30 -5.41 -4.61
N GLU A 18 19.06 -5.29 -4.14
CA GLU A 18 17.95 -4.70 -4.92
C GLU A 18 18.11 -3.19 -5.03
N SER A 19 18.28 -2.49 -3.91
CA SER A 19 18.42 -1.04 -3.89
C SER A 19 19.58 -0.60 -4.78
N ASN A 20 20.74 -1.27 -4.69
CA ASN A 20 21.91 -0.91 -5.50
C ASN A 20 21.74 -1.25 -6.99
N ARG A 21 21.08 -2.36 -7.34
CA ARG A 21 20.77 -2.69 -8.74
C ARG A 21 19.83 -1.66 -9.35
N CYS A 22 18.74 -1.35 -8.66
CA CYS A 22 17.71 -0.46 -9.16
C CYS A 22 18.14 1.00 -9.18
N ALA A 23 18.70 1.50 -8.07
CA ALA A 23 19.24 2.85 -8.00
C ALA A 23 20.42 3.04 -8.96
N GLY A 24 21.28 2.03 -9.12
CA GLY A 24 22.38 2.06 -10.09
C GLY A 24 21.87 2.26 -11.52
N ALA A 25 20.85 1.50 -11.93
CA ALA A 25 20.23 1.63 -13.26
C ALA A 25 19.52 2.98 -13.44
N ALA A 26 18.84 3.48 -12.40
CA ALA A 26 18.21 4.81 -12.43
C ALA A 26 19.24 5.94 -12.54
N VAL A 27 20.37 5.84 -11.84
CA VAL A 27 21.50 6.78 -11.94
C VAL A 27 22.11 6.74 -13.34
N ASP A 28 22.32 5.55 -13.92
CA ASP A 28 22.79 5.40 -15.30
C ASP A 28 21.84 6.07 -16.30
N HIS A 29 20.54 5.85 -16.12
CA HIS A 29 19.51 6.47 -16.96
C HIS A 29 19.50 8.00 -16.83
N ALA A 30 19.57 8.54 -15.61
CA ALA A 30 19.60 9.98 -15.36
C ALA A 30 20.84 10.65 -16.00
N ILE A 31 22.02 10.03 -15.86
CA ILE A 31 23.24 10.51 -16.51
C ILE A 31 23.09 10.49 -18.03
N ALA A 32 22.61 9.37 -18.61
CA ALA A 32 22.39 9.25 -20.04
C ALA A 32 21.36 10.25 -20.59
N ALA A 33 20.35 10.59 -19.79
CA ALA A 33 19.32 11.58 -20.13
C ALA A 33 19.83 13.03 -20.08
N GLY A 34 21.03 13.27 -19.53
CA GLY A 34 21.63 14.59 -19.40
C GLY A 34 20.85 15.47 -18.44
N VAL A 35 20.45 14.95 -17.28
CA VAL A 35 19.74 15.75 -16.26
C VAL A 35 20.61 16.89 -15.74
N HIS A 36 20.00 18.01 -15.40
CA HIS A 36 20.67 19.24 -14.94
C HIS A 36 20.77 19.30 -13.42
N ALA A 37 19.87 18.59 -12.72
CA ALA A 37 19.84 18.44 -11.27
C ALA A 37 19.15 17.12 -10.91
N ALA A 38 19.30 16.69 -9.66
CA ALA A 38 18.62 15.52 -9.13
C ALA A 38 18.04 15.79 -7.74
N VAL A 39 16.92 15.13 -7.43
CA VAL A 39 16.28 15.13 -6.12
C VAL A 39 16.05 13.71 -5.65
N VAL A 40 16.30 13.45 -4.35
CA VAL A 40 15.87 12.23 -3.65
C VAL A 40 14.83 12.64 -2.62
N THR A 41 13.60 12.18 -2.76
CA THR A 41 12.46 12.64 -1.95
C THR A 41 12.25 11.82 -0.67
N GLY A 42 13.33 11.52 0.06
CA GLY A 42 13.31 10.82 1.35
C GLY A 42 13.49 9.31 1.28
N ASP A 43 13.65 8.72 2.46
CA ASP A 43 13.80 7.28 2.74
C ASP A 43 14.87 6.62 1.85
N ALA A 44 16.04 7.25 1.77
CA ALA A 44 17.22 6.69 1.13
C ALA A 44 17.74 5.44 1.88
N THR A 45 17.50 5.37 3.19
CA THR A 45 17.80 4.22 4.05
C THR A 45 16.54 3.55 4.57
N ASP A 46 16.58 2.24 4.78
CA ASP A 46 15.47 1.42 5.30
C ASP A 46 15.30 1.53 6.83
N HIS A 47 16.35 2.01 7.50
CA HIS A 47 16.46 2.31 8.92
C HIS A 47 17.77 3.07 9.13
N ALA A 48 18.00 3.54 10.35
CA ALA A 48 19.30 4.10 10.75
C ALA A 48 20.45 3.17 10.37
N LEU A 49 21.29 3.58 9.40
CA LEU A 49 22.46 2.81 8.99
C LEU A 49 23.72 3.34 9.67
N ASP A 50 24.55 2.41 10.15
CA ASP A 50 25.90 2.78 10.58
C ASP A 50 26.80 3.06 9.37
N ALA A 51 27.68 4.07 9.49
CA ALA A 51 28.56 4.49 8.39
C ALA A 51 29.52 3.38 7.87
N HIS A 52 29.79 2.37 8.69
CA HIS A 52 30.64 1.23 8.33
C HIS A 52 29.89 0.16 7.52
N GLU A 53 28.56 0.24 7.44
CA GLU A 53 27.77 -0.75 6.72
C GLU A 53 28.01 -0.68 5.21
N PRO A 54 28.14 -1.84 4.54
CA PRO A 54 28.26 -1.88 3.10
C PRO A 54 27.09 -1.23 2.35
N ALA A 55 25.88 -1.25 2.92
CA ALA A 55 24.71 -0.61 2.35
C ALA A 55 24.86 0.93 2.31
N PHE A 56 25.32 1.54 3.41
CA PHE A 56 25.59 2.98 3.48
C PHE A 56 26.66 3.40 2.46
N ARG A 57 27.75 2.63 2.36
CA ARG A 57 28.81 2.87 1.37
C ARG A 57 28.29 2.79 -0.07
N ASP A 58 27.46 1.81 -0.37
CA ASP A 58 26.93 1.63 -1.73
C ASP A 58 25.92 2.73 -2.09
N LEU A 59 25.08 3.16 -1.14
CA LEU A 59 24.25 4.36 -1.27
C LEU A 59 25.11 5.59 -1.57
N ALA A 60 26.10 5.88 -0.73
CA ALA A 60 27.00 7.02 -0.91
C ALA A 60 27.71 6.99 -2.28
N ARG A 61 28.07 5.79 -2.78
CA ARG A 61 28.65 5.64 -4.12
C ARG A 61 27.64 5.98 -5.23
N GLN A 62 26.39 5.55 -5.13
CA GLN A 62 25.39 5.91 -6.15
C GLN A 62 25.08 7.41 -6.15
N LEU A 63 24.97 8.02 -4.97
CA LEU A 63 24.79 9.47 -4.83
C LEU A 63 26.00 10.22 -5.36
N GLN A 64 27.24 9.77 -5.07
CA GLN A 64 28.46 10.35 -5.64
C GLN A 64 28.48 10.28 -7.16
N ARG A 65 28.07 9.17 -7.77
CA ARG A 65 28.01 9.02 -9.23
C ARG A 65 27.05 10.03 -9.85
N LEU A 66 25.88 10.22 -9.24
CA LEU A 66 24.90 11.20 -9.69
C LEU A 66 25.39 12.64 -9.46
N ALA A 67 26.00 12.91 -8.29
CA ALA A 67 26.60 14.20 -7.94
C ALA A 67 27.85 14.56 -8.76
N ASN A 68 28.54 13.58 -9.35
CA ASN A 68 29.60 13.84 -10.31
C ASN A 68 29.07 14.32 -11.68
N HIS A 69 27.78 14.13 -11.95
CA HIS A 69 27.11 14.56 -13.17
C HIS A 69 26.30 15.85 -12.98
N CYS A 70 25.56 16.00 -11.86
CA CYS A 70 24.74 17.17 -11.60
C CYS A 70 24.57 17.47 -10.10
N PRO A 71 24.20 18.70 -9.70
CA PRO A 71 23.84 19.04 -8.32
C PRO A 71 22.70 18.15 -7.80
N LEU A 72 22.84 17.67 -6.56
CA LEU A 72 21.92 16.72 -5.93
C LEU A 72 21.32 17.31 -4.66
N LEU A 73 20.01 17.21 -4.50
CA LEU A 73 19.28 17.61 -3.30
C LEU A 73 18.62 16.40 -2.65
N LEU A 74 18.94 16.14 -1.39
CA LEU A 74 18.37 15.06 -0.58
C LEU A 74 17.32 15.64 0.37
N LEU A 75 16.09 15.16 0.31
CA LEU A 75 15.05 15.50 1.26
C LEU A 75 15.10 14.53 2.44
N GLN A 76 14.97 15.04 3.66
CA GLN A 76 14.75 14.22 4.86
C GLN A 76 13.39 13.51 4.76
N GLY A 77 13.44 12.18 4.72
CA GLY A 77 12.28 11.31 4.87
C GLY A 77 11.97 11.02 6.34
N THR A 78 11.29 9.92 6.61
CA THR A 78 10.79 9.59 7.93
C THR A 78 11.91 9.38 8.95
N PHE A 79 11.67 9.74 10.21
CA PHE A 79 12.70 9.64 11.26
C PHE A 79 13.06 8.20 11.66
N SER A 80 12.18 7.23 11.39
CA SER A 80 12.47 5.79 11.57
C SER A 80 13.47 5.28 10.54
N HIS A 81 13.36 5.74 9.30
CA HIS A 81 14.25 5.40 8.20
C HIS A 81 15.55 6.20 8.26
N GLU A 82 15.45 7.50 8.51
CA GLU A 82 16.55 8.47 8.45
C GLU A 82 16.56 9.34 9.71
N PRO A 83 17.30 8.95 10.77
CA PRO A 83 17.41 9.81 11.96
C PRO A 83 17.98 11.20 11.61
N PRO A 84 17.50 12.28 12.25
CA PRO A 84 17.99 13.63 11.98
C PRO A 84 19.52 13.73 12.02
N GLY A 85 20.10 14.28 10.95
CA GLY A 85 21.54 14.44 10.78
C GLY A 85 22.24 13.31 10.02
N LEU A 86 21.59 12.16 9.79
CA LEU A 86 22.15 11.07 8.96
C LEU A 86 22.50 11.57 7.56
N LEU A 87 21.54 12.23 6.88
CA LEU A 87 21.73 12.72 5.51
C LEU A 87 22.82 13.78 5.41
N ARG A 88 23.04 14.59 6.46
CA ARG A 88 24.10 15.62 6.48
C ARG A 88 25.50 15.01 6.34
N ALA A 89 25.69 13.77 6.76
CA ALA A 89 26.95 13.06 6.51
C ALA A 89 27.22 12.83 5.02
N LEU A 90 26.17 12.74 4.18
CA LEU A 90 26.30 12.56 2.73
C LEU A 90 26.73 13.84 2.00
N GLU A 91 26.58 15.02 2.61
CA GLU A 91 27.13 16.29 2.06
C GLU A 91 28.66 16.27 2.01
N LEU A 92 29.30 15.41 2.82
CA LEU A 92 30.76 15.23 2.86
C LEU A 92 31.29 14.32 1.74
N VAL A 93 30.42 13.72 0.94
CA VAL A 93 30.82 12.88 -0.19
C VAL A 93 31.44 13.76 -1.27
N GLY A 94 32.74 13.60 -1.49
CA GLY A 94 33.46 14.36 -2.51
C GLY A 94 32.98 14.03 -3.93
N ALA A 95 32.35 15.01 -4.58
CA ALA A 95 31.85 14.92 -5.96
C ALA A 95 32.11 16.22 -6.73
N HIS A 96 31.89 16.22 -8.05
CA HIS A 96 32.08 17.42 -8.89
C HIS A 96 31.03 18.52 -8.64
N HIS A 97 29.80 18.14 -8.29
CA HIS A 97 28.71 19.04 -7.93
C HIS A 97 28.28 18.82 -6.47
N PRO A 98 27.68 19.84 -5.82
CA PRO A 98 27.30 19.75 -4.42
C PRO A 98 26.15 18.76 -4.21
N ILE A 99 26.23 18.06 -3.07
CA ILE A 99 25.10 17.38 -2.44
C ILE A 99 24.61 18.29 -1.32
N ALA A 100 23.34 18.70 -1.39
CA ALA A 100 22.68 19.48 -0.35
C ALA A 100 21.59 18.66 0.32
N VAL A 101 21.32 18.94 1.59
CA VAL A 101 20.25 18.30 2.36
C VAL A 101 19.18 19.32 2.75
N ALA A 102 17.94 18.98 2.46
CA ALA A 102 16.73 19.66 2.93
C ALA A 102 16.12 18.88 4.11
N ASP A 103 16.49 19.27 5.33
CA ASP A 103 15.98 18.72 6.59
C ASP A 103 15.08 19.71 7.35
N ARG A 104 14.73 20.83 6.71
CA ARG A 104 13.81 21.85 7.22
C ARG A 104 12.87 22.34 6.13
N ILE A 105 11.72 22.86 6.54
CA ILE A 105 10.78 23.55 5.65
C ILE A 105 11.43 24.85 5.16
N GLY A 106 11.40 25.07 3.85
CA GLY A 106 11.92 26.30 3.24
C GLY A 106 12.14 26.15 1.74
N GLN A 107 12.72 27.18 1.14
CA GLN A 107 13.14 27.16 -0.26
C GLN A 107 14.66 27.06 -0.41
N ILE A 108 15.08 26.19 -1.31
CA ILE A 108 16.48 26.06 -1.75
C ILE A 108 16.51 26.36 -3.24
N ALA A 109 17.40 27.26 -3.65
CA ALA A 109 17.58 27.67 -5.03
C ALA A 109 18.84 27.05 -5.63
N LEU A 110 18.75 26.62 -6.89
CA LEU A 110 19.90 26.30 -7.71
C LEU A 110 20.32 27.56 -8.47
N VAL A 111 21.57 27.97 -8.30
CA VAL A 111 22.16 29.14 -8.97
C VAL A 111 23.52 28.74 -9.50
N ASP A 112 23.71 28.80 -10.82
CA ASP A 112 25.00 28.50 -11.47
C ASP A 112 25.57 27.12 -11.03
N GLY A 113 24.67 26.14 -10.87
CA GLY A 113 25.01 24.78 -10.45
C GLY A 113 25.34 24.60 -8.97
N GLN A 114 25.03 25.59 -8.11
CA GLN A 114 25.20 25.52 -6.66
C GLN A 114 23.86 25.67 -5.92
N TRP A 115 23.70 24.95 -4.81
CA TRP A 115 22.53 25.04 -3.96
C TRP A 115 22.68 26.15 -2.93
N HIS A 116 21.68 27.01 -2.82
CA HIS A 116 21.63 28.13 -1.90
C HIS A 116 20.32 28.13 -1.12
N SER A 117 20.39 28.43 0.17
CA SER A 117 19.22 28.63 1.02
C SER A 117 19.40 29.92 1.81
N ASP A 118 18.41 30.80 1.79
CA ASP A 118 18.40 32.03 2.59
C ASP A 118 16.99 32.25 3.17
N GLY A 119 16.84 32.00 4.47
CA GLY A 119 15.57 32.09 5.16
C GLY A 119 14.54 31.04 4.72
N LEU A 120 13.26 31.38 4.90
CA LEU A 120 12.14 30.50 4.54
C LEU A 120 11.84 30.52 3.04
N VAL A 121 11.95 31.70 2.42
CA VAL A 121 11.56 31.98 1.02
C VAL A 121 12.77 32.58 0.29
N TRP A 122 13.04 32.12 -0.93
CA TRP A 122 14.08 32.66 -1.78
C TRP A 122 13.54 33.86 -2.59
N ASP A 123 14.29 34.96 -2.68
CA ASP A 123 13.93 36.12 -3.52
C ASP A 123 15.01 36.50 -4.55
N GLY A 124 16.10 35.73 -4.61
CA GLY A 124 17.20 35.95 -5.55
C GLY A 124 16.95 35.42 -6.97
N PRO A 125 17.88 35.69 -7.90
CA PRO A 125 17.94 34.97 -9.18
C PRO A 125 18.21 33.47 -8.93
N ALA A 126 17.66 32.61 -9.80
CA ALA A 126 17.87 31.17 -9.74
C ALA A 126 17.55 30.51 -11.09
N ASP A 127 18.17 29.37 -11.34
CA ASP A 127 17.82 28.46 -12.44
C ASP A 127 16.60 27.60 -12.08
N LEU A 128 16.49 27.24 -10.80
CA LEU A 128 15.42 26.44 -10.20
C LEU A 128 15.22 26.87 -8.75
N VAL A 129 13.96 26.98 -8.31
CA VAL A 129 13.63 27.12 -6.88
C VAL A 129 12.86 25.88 -6.42
N VAL A 130 13.33 25.27 -5.35
CA VAL A 130 12.74 24.07 -4.76
C VAL A 130 12.13 24.40 -3.40
N THR A 131 10.80 24.33 -3.29
CA THR A 131 10.10 24.34 -2.00
C THR A 131 10.23 22.94 -1.38
N CYS A 132 10.81 22.85 -0.19
CA CYS A 132 11.13 21.59 0.48
C CYS A 132 10.18 21.37 1.68
N LEU A 133 9.53 20.20 1.70
CA LEU A 133 8.69 19.71 2.80
C LEU A 133 9.22 18.35 3.29
N PRO A 134 10.27 18.34 4.11
CA PRO A 134 10.74 17.10 4.71
C PRO A 134 9.74 16.57 5.73
N THR A 135 9.91 15.32 6.16
CA THR A 135 9.20 14.83 7.34
C THR A 135 9.58 15.68 8.55
N VAL A 136 8.58 16.26 9.20
CA VAL A 136 8.75 17.15 10.34
C VAL A 136 7.73 16.83 11.42
N ASN A 137 8.07 17.09 12.68
CA ASN A 137 7.08 17.01 13.75
C ASN A 137 6.17 18.26 13.74
N LYS A 138 5.05 18.19 14.48
CA LYS A 138 4.10 19.31 14.60
C LYS A 138 4.75 20.61 15.09
N ALA A 139 5.75 20.55 15.97
CA ALA A 139 6.40 21.74 16.51
C ALA A 139 7.21 22.48 15.43
N ASP A 140 7.91 21.75 14.58
CA ASP A 140 8.68 22.32 13.45
C ASP A 140 7.75 22.98 12.42
N LEU A 141 6.59 22.37 12.14
CA LEU A 141 5.56 22.95 11.28
C LEU A 141 5.03 24.27 11.86
N ILE A 142 4.72 24.30 13.16
CA ILE A 142 4.26 25.53 13.85
C ILE A 142 5.37 26.59 13.85
N ALA A 143 6.62 26.20 14.08
CA ALA A 143 7.76 27.14 14.05
C ALA A 143 7.90 27.79 12.66
N SER A 144 7.67 27.03 11.59
CA SER A 144 7.75 27.51 10.21
C SER A 144 6.54 28.37 9.80
N ALA A 145 5.34 28.05 10.31
CA ALA A 145 4.11 28.78 10.02
C ALA A 145 3.89 30.01 10.94
N GLY A 146 4.61 30.09 12.06
CA GLY A 146 4.54 31.15 13.06
C GLY A 146 3.76 30.76 14.32
N ALA A 147 4.24 31.25 15.48
CA ALA A 147 3.75 30.87 16.82
C ALA A 147 2.25 31.12 17.09
N ALA A 148 1.62 32.04 16.35
CA ALA A 148 0.19 32.33 16.48
C ALA A 148 -0.72 31.13 16.11
N ARG A 149 -0.18 30.13 15.40
CA ARG A 149 -0.94 29.00 14.84
C ARG A 149 -0.78 27.70 15.62
N ALA A 150 -0.25 27.76 16.85
CA ALA A 150 0.05 26.58 17.66
C ALA A 150 -1.19 25.73 18.04
N GLY A 151 -2.38 26.35 18.05
CA GLY A 151 -3.65 25.69 18.36
C GLY A 151 -4.43 25.15 17.15
N GLU A 152 -3.97 25.39 15.93
CA GLU A 152 -4.65 24.96 14.70
C GLU A 152 -4.40 23.47 14.39
N GLU A 153 -5.28 22.89 13.58
CA GLU A 153 -5.08 21.55 13.01
C GLU A 153 -3.91 21.56 12.03
N VAL A 154 -3.11 20.49 12.03
CA VAL A 154 -1.86 20.36 11.24
C VAL A 154 -2.12 20.63 9.75
N GLY A 155 -3.19 20.07 9.19
CA GLY A 155 -3.56 20.27 7.79
C GLY A 155 -3.87 21.73 7.43
N ALA A 156 -4.50 22.49 8.34
CA ALA A 156 -4.79 23.92 8.11
C ALA A 156 -3.51 24.76 8.14
N VAL A 157 -2.61 24.47 9.08
CA VAL A 157 -1.29 25.13 9.18
C VAL A 157 -0.48 24.88 7.90
N LEU A 158 -0.45 23.64 7.43
CA LEU A 158 0.27 23.28 6.20
C LEU A 158 -0.35 23.93 4.96
N HIS A 159 -1.69 23.96 4.85
CA HIS A 159 -2.36 24.64 3.74
C HIS A 159 -1.96 26.11 3.65
N GLN A 160 -1.98 26.84 4.76
CA GLN A 160 -1.60 28.24 4.80
C GLN A 160 -0.12 28.45 4.48
N LEU A 161 0.75 27.58 4.97
CA LEU A 161 2.19 27.61 4.65
C LEU A 161 2.42 27.40 3.15
N LEU A 162 1.74 26.44 2.54
CA LEU A 162 1.83 26.20 1.09
C LEU A 162 1.26 27.35 0.28
N ALA A 163 0.16 27.95 0.70
CA ALA A 163 -0.37 29.17 0.07
C ALA A 163 0.65 30.33 0.13
N HIS A 164 1.37 30.48 1.25
CA HIS A 164 2.44 31.48 1.39
C HIS A 164 3.60 31.21 0.41
N PHE A 165 4.04 29.97 0.28
CA PHE A 165 5.00 29.60 -0.77
C PHE A 165 4.44 29.83 -2.17
N GLY A 166 3.14 29.65 -2.38
CA GLY A 166 2.44 29.95 -3.62
C GLY A 166 2.61 31.39 -4.08
N GLU A 167 2.62 32.36 -3.17
CA GLU A 167 2.90 33.76 -3.49
C GLU A 167 4.34 33.95 -4.00
N ALA A 168 5.32 33.32 -3.36
CA ALA A 168 6.72 33.36 -3.79
C ALA A 168 6.93 32.67 -5.14
N ASN A 169 6.37 31.47 -5.31
CA ASN A 169 6.43 30.71 -6.55
C ASN A 169 5.73 31.42 -7.71
N THR A 170 4.70 32.24 -7.43
CA THR A 170 4.10 33.14 -8.43
C THR A 170 5.11 34.18 -8.92
N ARG A 171 5.89 34.79 -8.00
CA ARG A 171 6.94 35.77 -8.38
C ARG A 171 8.05 35.10 -9.19
N HIS A 172 8.47 33.89 -8.83
CA HIS A 172 9.46 33.12 -9.61
C HIS A 172 8.97 32.82 -11.02
N TYR A 173 7.72 32.34 -11.16
CA TYR A 173 7.09 32.12 -12.45
C TYR A 173 7.06 33.39 -13.32
N GLN A 174 6.69 34.54 -12.74
CA GLN A 174 6.68 35.84 -13.45
C GLN A 174 8.09 36.27 -13.92
N ARG A 175 9.13 35.83 -13.23
CA ARG A 175 10.54 36.05 -13.60
C ARG A 175 11.07 34.98 -14.57
N GLY A 176 10.25 34.01 -14.99
CA GLY A 176 10.67 32.92 -15.87
C GLY A 176 11.55 31.87 -15.20
N VAL A 177 11.46 31.71 -13.88
CA VAL A 177 12.22 30.73 -13.11
C VAL A 177 11.38 29.47 -12.90
N ALA A 178 11.97 28.30 -13.13
CA ALA A 178 11.31 27.02 -12.91
C ALA A 178 11.14 26.75 -11.40
N THR A 179 10.02 26.15 -11.02
CA THR A 179 9.68 25.88 -9.61
C THR A 179 9.31 24.42 -9.40
N LEU A 180 9.89 23.81 -8.37
CA LEU A 180 9.63 22.44 -7.94
C LEU A 180 9.22 22.44 -6.47
N LEU A 181 8.28 21.60 -6.08
CA LEU A 181 8.09 21.23 -4.68
C LEU A 181 8.58 19.80 -4.50
N ILE A 182 9.33 19.54 -3.43
CA ILE A 182 9.66 18.19 -2.99
C ILE A 182 9.04 17.93 -1.62
N GLY A 183 8.44 16.76 -1.45
CA GLY A 183 7.78 16.38 -0.19
C GLY A 183 7.91 14.89 0.09
N HIS A 184 7.87 14.51 1.36
CA HIS A 184 7.83 13.11 1.79
C HIS A 184 6.68 12.93 2.76
N GLY A 185 5.62 12.24 2.33
CA GLY A 185 4.40 12.08 3.11
C GLY A 185 3.20 11.62 2.28
N THR A 186 2.08 11.36 2.94
CA THR A 186 0.88 10.76 2.32
C THR A 186 -0.12 11.82 1.83
N VAL A 187 -0.54 11.70 0.57
CA VAL A 187 -1.63 12.49 -0.02
C VAL A 187 -2.95 11.79 0.21
N ASP A 188 -3.94 12.53 0.73
CA ASP A 188 -5.31 12.04 0.91
C ASP A 188 -5.88 11.40 -0.37
N GLY A 189 -6.32 10.14 -0.25
CA GLY A 189 -6.87 9.36 -1.34
C GLY A 189 -5.84 8.78 -2.32
N CYS A 190 -4.53 8.83 -2.02
CA CYS A 190 -3.54 8.13 -2.82
C CYS A 190 -3.73 6.61 -2.73
N GLN A 191 -3.26 5.88 -3.75
CA GLN A 191 -3.23 4.43 -3.71
C GLN A 191 -1.93 3.95 -3.08
N SER A 192 -2.02 3.06 -2.10
CA SER A 192 -0.86 2.33 -1.60
C SER A 192 -0.23 1.47 -2.70
N GLU A 193 0.97 0.98 -2.45
CA GLU A 193 1.65 -0.04 -3.24
C GLU A 193 0.85 -1.32 -3.42
N HIS A 194 -0.07 -1.63 -2.52
CA HIS A 194 -1.00 -2.75 -2.66
C HIS A 194 -2.31 -2.38 -3.37
N GLY A 195 -2.44 -1.14 -3.86
CA GLY A 195 -3.59 -0.66 -4.61
C GLY A 195 -4.81 -0.33 -3.73
N VAL A 196 -4.61 -0.24 -2.41
CA VAL A 196 -5.65 0.15 -1.47
C VAL A 196 -5.66 1.67 -1.36
N PRO A 197 -6.81 2.34 -1.53
CA PRO A 197 -6.91 3.77 -1.25
C PRO A 197 -6.58 4.06 0.21
N MET A 198 -5.66 4.98 0.45
CA MET A 198 -5.33 5.44 1.78
C MET A 198 -6.33 6.54 2.19
N ALA A 199 -7.04 6.28 3.29
CA ALA A 199 -8.02 7.18 3.91
C ALA A 199 -7.82 7.09 5.44
N GLY A 200 -7.74 8.21 6.14
CA GLY A 200 -7.27 8.24 7.55
C GLY A 200 -6.85 9.63 8.03
N GLN A 201 -6.49 9.74 9.31
CA GLN A 201 -6.13 11.02 9.95
C GLN A 201 -4.62 11.37 9.84
N ASP A 202 -3.79 10.44 9.37
CA ASP A 202 -2.34 10.60 9.25
C ASP A 202 -1.90 11.19 7.89
N HIS A 203 -2.84 11.76 7.11
CA HIS A 203 -2.51 12.42 5.85
C HIS A 203 -1.83 13.77 6.09
N GLU A 204 -0.57 13.85 5.70
CA GLU A 204 0.19 15.08 5.75
C GLU A 204 -0.26 16.04 4.64
N PHE A 205 -0.66 15.52 3.47
CA PHE A 205 -0.97 16.33 2.29
C PHE A 205 -2.41 16.19 1.79
N ASN A 206 -2.98 17.31 1.35
CA ASN A 206 -4.17 17.35 0.50
C ASN A 206 -3.77 17.96 -0.85
N LEU A 207 -4.30 17.40 -1.95
CA LEU A 207 -4.12 17.92 -3.30
C LEU A 207 -4.38 19.43 -3.40
N GLY A 208 -5.43 19.93 -2.75
CA GLY A 208 -5.76 21.37 -2.75
C GLY A 208 -4.61 22.23 -2.20
N SER A 209 -3.95 21.78 -1.14
CA SER A 209 -2.82 22.47 -0.51
C SER A 209 -1.55 22.37 -1.36
N LEU A 210 -1.22 21.18 -1.87
CA LEU A 210 -0.06 20.98 -2.74
C LEU A 210 -0.16 21.83 -3.99
N PHE A 211 -1.34 21.87 -4.59
CA PHE A 211 -1.59 22.72 -5.73
C PHE A 211 -1.60 24.23 -5.40
N ALA A 212 -1.95 24.61 -4.17
CA ALA A 212 -1.87 26.00 -3.69
C ALA A 212 -0.42 26.50 -3.55
N ALA A 213 0.56 25.60 -3.43
CA ALA A 213 1.99 25.94 -3.46
C ALA A 213 2.44 26.55 -4.81
N ASN A 214 1.62 26.47 -5.85
CA ASN A 214 1.82 27.13 -7.14
C ASN A 214 3.17 26.87 -7.83
N THR A 215 3.78 25.71 -7.57
CA THR A 215 4.97 25.22 -8.29
C THR A 215 4.57 24.59 -9.63
N ASP A 216 5.52 24.45 -10.55
CA ASP A 216 5.31 23.82 -11.86
C ASP A 216 5.18 22.30 -11.72
N ALA A 217 6.01 21.70 -10.88
CA ALA A 217 5.95 20.29 -10.51
C ALA A 217 5.96 20.11 -8.98
N VAL A 218 5.43 18.98 -8.53
CA VAL A 218 5.53 18.48 -7.17
C VAL A 218 5.99 17.02 -7.22
N ALA A 219 7.19 16.76 -6.70
CA ALA A 219 7.82 15.45 -6.63
C ALA A 219 7.70 14.90 -5.20
N LEU A 220 6.98 13.80 -5.04
CA LEU A 220 6.69 13.20 -3.73
C LEU A 220 7.39 11.86 -3.53
N GLY A 221 7.73 11.56 -2.27
CA GLY A 221 8.13 10.25 -1.75
C GLY A 221 7.22 9.78 -0.62
N HIS A 222 7.50 8.60 -0.04
CA HIS A 222 6.74 7.87 1.00
C HIS A 222 5.83 6.77 0.42
N VAL A 223 5.10 7.08 -0.65
CA VAL A 223 4.22 6.09 -1.28
C VAL A 223 4.98 5.32 -2.34
N HIS A 224 5.13 4.00 -2.12
CA HIS A 224 5.90 3.10 -2.98
C HIS A 224 5.26 2.83 -4.36
N LYS A 225 4.08 3.39 -4.63
CA LYS A 225 3.39 3.32 -5.93
C LYS A 225 3.55 4.61 -6.74
N GLN A 226 4.05 4.47 -7.97
CA GLN A 226 4.04 5.55 -8.95
C GLN A 226 2.59 5.94 -9.29
N GLN A 227 2.26 7.22 -9.14
CA GLN A 227 0.95 7.79 -9.46
C GLN A 227 1.06 9.30 -9.61
N GLU A 228 0.06 9.92 -10.26
CA GLU A 228 0.07 11.35 -10.55
C GLU A 228 -1.30 12.02 -10.46
N TRP A 229 -1.26 13.34 -10.28
CA TRP A 229 -2.40 14.25 -10.40
C TRP A 229 -2.01 15.47 -11.21
N ARG A 230 -2.90 15.90 -12.11
CA ARG A 230 -2.66 17.07 -12.97
C ARG A 230 -3.76 18.10 -12.79
N ARG A 231 -3.37 19.37 -12.81
CA ARG A 231 -4.32 20.49 -12.81
C ARG A 231 -3.88 21.56 -13.80
N ALA A 232 -4.77 21.88 -14.73
CA ALA A 232 -4.62 23.05 -15.58
C ALA A 232 -5.34 24.25 -14.94
N SER A 233 -4.67 25.40 -14.86
CA SER A 233 -5.24 26.66 -14.40
C SER A 233 -4.72 27.81 -15.26
N GLY A 234 -5.59 28.39 -16.08
CA GLY A 234 -5.21 29.39 -17.07
C GLY A 234 -4.15 28.85 -18.03
N ALA A 235 -3.01 29.54 -18.13
CA ALA A 235 -1.88 29.13 -18.97
C ALA A 235 -0.94 28.11 -18.29
N ARG A 236 -1.19 27.72 -17.03
CA ARG A 236 -0.31 26.84 -16.27
C ARG A 236 -0.85 25.41 -16.20
N GLN A 237 0.07 24.45 -16.25
CA GLN A 237 -0.17 23.04 -16.00
C GLN A 237 0.74 22.57 -14.87
N GLN A 238 0.13 22.25 -13.74
CA GLN A 238 0.82 21.72 -12.57
C GLN A 238 0.68 20.21 -12.54
N VAL A 239 1.76 19.53 -12.18
CA VAL A 239 1.81 18.06 -12.06
C VAL A 239 2.33 17.70 -10.68
N ILE A 240 1.61 16.81 -10.01
CA ILE A 240 2.03 16.19 -8.75
C ILE A 240 2.27 14.72 -9.07
N ALA A 241 3.41 14.15 -8.68
CA ALA A 241 3.64 12.72 -8.82
C ALA A 241 4.47 12.14 -7.68
N TYR A 242 4.09 10.93 -7.26
CA TYR A 242 4.99 10.03 -6.57
C TYR A 242 5.86 9.31 -7.59
N ALA A 243 7.17 9.21 -7.32
CA ALA A 243 8.04 8.33 -8.11
C ALA A 243 7.74 6.85 -7.85
N GLY A 244 7.25 6.53 -6.65
CA GLY A 244 7.25 5.17 -6.11
C GLY A 244 8.63 4.80 -5.56
N SER A 245 8.72 3.58 -5.05
CA SER A 245 10.00 3.01 -4.60
C SER A 245 10.90 2.65 -5.77
N ILE A 246 12.21 2.75 -5.54
CA ILE A 246 13.20 2.43 -6.58
C ILE A 246 13.23 0.94 -6.92
N GLY A 247 12.89 0.08 -5.96
CA GLY A 247 12.86 -1.38 -6.08
C GLY A 247 11.68 -1.97 -5.33
N ARG A 248 11.53 -3.30 -5.37
CA ARG A 248 10.50 -3.99 -4.57
C ARG A 248 11.10 -4.45 -3.25
N PHE A 249 10.55 -3.95 -2.15
CA PHE A 249 10.98 -4.23 -0.78
C PHE A 249 9.97 -5.08 -0.02
N HIS A 250 8.71 -5.01 -0.42
CA HIS A 250 7.59 -5.78 0.10
C HIS A 250 7.02 -6.75 -0.95
N TYR A 251 6.44 -7.83 -0.45
CA TYR A 251 5.75 -8.81 -1.29
C TYR A 251 4.36 -8.29 -1.62
N GLY A 252 3.94 -8.43 -2.88
CA GLY A 252 2.62 -7.98 -3.33
C GLY A 252 2.54 -6.52 -3.74
N GLU A 253 3.65 -5.79 -3.78
CA GLU A 253 3.70 -4.44 -4.37
C GLU A 253 3.27 -4.48 -5.83
N LEU A 254 2.32 -3.63 -6.20
CA LEU A 254 1.74 -3.52 -7.53
C LEU A 254 2.47 -2.48 -8.39
N GLY A 255 2.30 -2.61 -9.71
CA GLY A 255 2.84 -1.67 -10.70
C GLY A 255 4.35 -1.79 -10.88
N ASP A 256 4.87 -1.05 -11.85
CA ASP A 256 6.31 -0.94 -12.09
C ASP A 256 6.99 -0.07 -11.03
N LYS A 257 8.26 -0.35 -10.76
CA LYS A 257 9.12 0.47 -9.92
C LYS A 257 9.91 1.41 -10.79
N CYS A 258 10.01 2.67 -10.40
CA CYS A 258 10.41 3.72 -11.32
C CYS A 258 11.36 4.74 -10.66
N ALA A 259 12.15 5.38 -11.51
CA ALA A 259 12.65 6.73 -11.27
C ALA A 259 12.04 7.66 -12.33
N LEU A 260 11.84 8.93 -12.00
CA LEU A 260 11.26 9.90 -12.93
C LEU A 260 12.33 10.86 -13.45
N VAL A 261 12.19 11.27 -14.71
CA VAL A 261 12.93 12.41 -15.28
C VAL A 261 11.91 13.46 -15.68
N TRP A 262 11.86 14.54 -14.88
CA TRP A 262 11.02 15.71 -15.12
C TRP A 262 11.60 16.59 -16.21
N ASP A 263 10.76 17.15 -17.06
CA ASP A 263 11.08 18.30 -17.90
C ASP A 263 10.21 19.48 -17.47
N ILE A 264 10.85 20.44 -16.79
CA ILE A 264 10.18 21.59 -16.18
C ILE A 264 10.54 22.86 -16.94
N VAL A 265 9.54 23.54 -17.45
CA VAL A 265 9.62 24.93 -17.90
C VAL A 265 8.68 25.78 -17.04
N PRO A 266 8.95 27.08 -16.87
CA PRO A 266 8.05 27.95 -16.11
C PRO A 266 6.61 27.85 -16.65
N GLY A 267 5.68 27.43 -15.80
CA GLY A 267 4.27 27.24 -16.09
C GLY A 267 3.86 25.86 -16.61
N ARG A 268 4.81 24.97 -16.93
CA ARG A 268 4.50 23.64 -17.47
C ARG A 268 5.57 22.62 -17.06
N ALA A 269 5.13 21.52 -16.45
CA ALA A 269 5.97 20.37 -16.20
C ALA A 269 5.40 19.11 -16.87
N ASP A 270 6.29 18.19 -17.22
CA ASP A 270 5.94 16.81 -17.53
C ASP A 270 7.07 15.89 -17.06
N TYR A 271 6.88 14.58 -17.11
CA TYR A 271 7.95 13.63 -16.80
C TYR A 271 7.90 12.39 -17.68
N THR A 272 9.02 11.69 -17.71
CA THR A 272 9.14 10.32 -18.24
C THR A 272 9.52 9.39 -17.11
N ALA A 273 8.89 8.21 -17.06
CA ALA A 273 9.21 7.19 -16.07
C ALA A 273 10.22 6.19 -16.65
N PHE A 274 11.32 5.97 -15.92
CA PHE A 274 12.26 4.89 -16.18
C PHE A 274 11.92 3.72 -15.26
N VAL A 275 11.43 2.63 -15.84
CA VAL A 275 11.16 1.39 -15.10
C VAL A 275 12.49 0.76 -14.69
N THR A 276 12.69 0.61 -13.39
CA THR A 276 13.90 0.02 -12.82
C THR A 276 13.89 -1.51 -12.99
N PRO A 277 15.06 -2.15 -13.03
CA PRO A 277 15.17 -3.62 -13.07
C PRO A 277 14.89 -4.23 -11.68
N SER A 278 13.73 -3.91 -11.12
CA SER A 278 13.27 -4.43 -9.83
C SER A 278 12.98 -5.92 -9.90
N ARG A 279 13.16 -6.61 -8.77
CA ARG A 279 12.79 -8.02 -8.67
C ARG A 279 11.29 -8.20 -8.91
N VAL A 280 10.90 -9.37 -9.39
CA VAL A 280 9.49 -9.77 -9.49
C VAL A 280 9.09 -10.46 -8.18
N THR A 281 8.02 -10.02 -7.55
CA THR A 281 7.43 -10.67 -6.37
C THR A 281 6.11 -11.33 -6.73
N MET A 282 5.81 -12.49 -6.15
CA MET A 282 4.54 -13.20 -6.31
C MET A 282 4.00 -13.65 -4.96
N ASP A 283 2.73 -13.34 -4.70
CA ASP A 283 2.02 -13.77 -3.51
C ASP A 283 1.02 -14.87 -3.85
N LEU A 284 1.19 -16.03 -3.21
CA LEU A 284 0.26 -17.15 -3.25
C LEU A 284 -0.44 -17.24 -1.90
N SER A 285 -1.73 -16.93 -1.86
CA SER A 285 -2.54 -16.98 -0.63
C SER A 285 -3.52 -18.14 -0.67
N PHE A 286 -3.53 -18.96 0.39
CA PHE A 286 -4.40 -20.12 0.56
C PHE A 286 -5.23 -19.99 1.84
N ASP A 287 -6.53 -20.22 1.74
CA ASP A 287 -7.42 -20.39 2.89
C ASP A 287 -7.54 -21.90 3.18
N GLY A 288 -6.75 -22.39 4.15
CA GLY A 288 -6.46 -23.80 4.35
C GLY A 288 -5.04 -24.21 3.91
N PRO A 289 -4.70 -25.51 3.99
CA PRO A 289 -3.42 -26.03 3.54
C PRO A 289 -3.16 -25.72 2.07
N PRO A 290 -1.92 -25.32 1.67
CA PRO A 290 -1.61 -25.03 0.27
C PRO A 290 -1.93 -26.19 -0.67
N ASP A 291 -2.73 -25.93 -1.71
CA ASP A 291 -3.03 -26.92 -2.74
C ASP A 291 -1.80 -27.12 -3.64
N MET A 292 -1.17 -28.28 -3.51
CA MET A 292 0.02 -28.63 -4.28
C MET A 292 -0.21 -28.76 -5.78
N ALA A 293 -1.45 -28.96 -6.25
CA ALA A 293 -1.75 -28.91 -7.68
C ALA A 293 -1.63 -27.47 -8.19
N VAL A 294 -2.23 -26.51 -7.47
CA VAL A 294 -2.16 -25.08 -7.79
C VAL A 294 -0.73 -24.56 -7.70
N VAL A 295 0.02 -24.94 -6.65
CA VAL A 295 1.43 -24.57 -6.51
C VAL A 295 2.27 -25.03 -7.71
N ARG A 296 2.05 -26.27 -8.19
CA ARG A 296 2.78 -26.81 -9.35
C ARG A 296 2.38 -26.14 -10.66
N GLU A 297 1.10 -25.79 -10.84
CA GLU A 297 0.64 -25.06 -12.01
C GLU A 297 1.30 -23.67 -12.10
N LEU A 298 1.39 -22.98 -10.96
CA LEU A 298 1.99 -21.64 -10.87
C LEU A 298 3.51 -21.64 -10.88
N ALA A 299 4.17 -22.77 -10.62
CA ALA A 299 5.62 -22.87 -10.50
C ALA A 299 6.38 -22.30 -11.71
N SER A 300 5.89 -22.55 -12.92
CA SER A 300 6.50 -22.01 -14.16
C SER A 300 6.46 -20.47 -14.22
N ARG A 301 5.43 -19.85 -13.66
CA ARG A 301 5.26 -18.39 -13.59
C ARG A 301 6.12 -17.75 -12.50
N CYS A 302 6.53 -18.56 -11.52
CA CYS A 302 7.37 -18.15 -10.40
C CYS A 302 8.87 -18.23 -10.69
N GLU A 303 9.28 -18.65 -11.89
CA GLU A 303 10.70 -18.82 -12.23
C GLU A 303 11.46 -17.49 -12.10
N GLY A 304 12.53 -17.49 -11.30
CA GLY A 304 13.34 -16.30 -10.99
C GLY A 304 12.64 -15.25 -10.12
N ALA A 305 11.37 -15.46 -9.74
CA ALA A 305 10.62 -14.55 -8.88
C ALA A 305 10.89 -14.81 -7.39
N PHE A 306 10.61 -13.82 -6.57
CA PHE A 306 10.56 -13.93 -5.12
C PHE A 306 9.12 -14.30 -4.75
N VAL A 307 8.91 -15.50 -4.23
CA VAL A 307 7.57 -16.03 -3.95
C VAL A 307 7.30 -16.06 -2.46
N ARG A 308 6.19 -15.47 -2.04
CA ARG A 308 5.66 -15.62 -0.68
C ARG A 308 4.39 -16.46 -0.75
N VAL A 309 4.38 -17.56 0.00
CA VAL A 309 3.23 -18.45 0.16
C VAL A 309 2.65 -18.25 1.54
N ARG A 310 1.43 -17.73 1.59
CA ARG A 310 0.65 -17.52 2.81
C ARG A 310 -0.44 -18.56 2.90
N TYR A 311 -0.61 -19.13 4.09
CA TYR A 311 -1.71 -20.05 4.35
C TYR A 311 -2.24 -19.91 5.76
N LEU A 312 -3.55 -20.06 5.89
CA LEU A 312 -4.26 -20.06 7.16
C LEU A 312 -4.75 -21.48 7.43
N VAL A 313 -4.32 -22.10 8.52
CA VAL A 313 -4.73 -23.47 8.88
C VAL A 313 -5.21 -23.51 10.33
N ASP A 314 -6.13 -24.41 10.67
CA ASP A 314 -6.40 -24.71 12.07
C ASP A 314 -5.28 -25.60 12.67
N GLU A 315 -5.35 -25.87 13.98
CA GLU A 315 -4.38 -26.75 14.66
C GLU A 315 -4.38 -28.18 14.09
N GLU A 316 -5.52 -28.69 13.63
CA GLU A 316 -5.67 -30.06 13.14
C GLU A 316 -4.97 -30.24 11.78
N HIS A 317 -5.03 -29.21 10.93
CA HIS A 317 -4.44 -29.21 9.60
C HIS A 317 -2.99 -28.72 9.55
N LEU A 318 -2.42 -28.24 10.66
CA LEU A 318 -1.03 -27.75 10.68
C LEU A 318 -0.01 -28.80 10.22
N GLN A 319 -0.21 -30.08 10.59
CA GLN A 319 0.68 -31.18 10.18
C GLN A 319 0.51 -31.59 8.71
N SER A 320 -0.60 -31.19 8.07
CA SER A 320 -0.86 -31.50 6.65
C SER A 320 -0.03 -30.63 5.68
N VAL A 321 0.55 -29.52 6.16
CA VAL A 321 1.30 -28.61 5.30
C VAL A 321 2.73 -29.11 5.09
N ASP A 322 2.99 -29.69 3.92
CA ASP A 322 4.33 -30.09 3.52
C ASP A 322 5.13 -28.90 2.98
N ARG A 323 5.80 -28.20 3.90
CA ARG A 323 6.68 -27.06 3.58
C ARG A 323 7.84 -27.45 2.67
N ALA A 324 8.31 -28.69 2.73
CA ALA A 324 9.40 -29.16 1.87
C ALA A 324 8.91 -29.39 0.44
N ALA A 325 7.74 -30.01 0.27
CA ALA A 325 7.12 -30.20 -1.03
C ALA A 325 6.81 -28.87 -1.73
N ILE A 326 6.33 -27.85 -1.00
CA ILE A 326 6.10 -26.51 -1.56
C ILE A 326 7.41 -25.91 -2.10
N LYS A 327 8.49 -25.97 -1.32
CA LYS A 327 9.81 -25.46 -1.75
C LYS A 327 10.36 -26.23 -2.95
N ILE A 328 10.15 -27.55 -3.01
CA ILE A 328 10.56 -28.38 -4.15
C ILE A 328 9.75 -28.01 -5.40
N ALA A 329 8.44 -27.83 -5.27
CA ALA A 329 7.59 -27.43 -6.38
C ALA A 329 7.96 -26.04 -6.93
N LEU A 330 8.41 -25.14 -6.06
CA LEU A 330 8.84 -23.78 -6.40
C LEU A 330 10.36 -23.63 -6.53
N ALA A 331 11.10 -24.71 -6.80
CA ALA A 331 12.57 -24.68 -6.84
C ALA A 331 13.15 -23.75 -7.93
N GLY A 332 12.35 -23.36 -8.93
CA GLY A 332 12.72 -22.38 -9.94
C GLY A 332 12.64 -20.92 -9.48
N ALA A 333 12.00 -20.64 -8.33
CA ALA A 333 11.94 -19.31 -7.74
C ALA A 333 13.31 -18.86 -7.20
N ALA A 334 13.58 -17.56 -7.26
CA ALA A 334 14.80 -16.99 -6.67
C ALA A 334 14.77 -17.08 -5.12
N GLU A 335 13.59 -16.96 -4.52
CA GLU A 335 13.36 -17.12 -3.09
C GLU A 335 11.94 -17.65 -2.85
N VAL A 336 11.76 -18.47 -1.81
CA VAL A 336 10.45 -18.93 -1.36
C VAL A 336 10.31 -18.68 0.14
N LYS A 337 9.43 -17.75 0.51
CA LYS A 337 9.03 -17.45 1.89
C LYS A 337 7.71 -18.14 2.21
N LEU A 338 7.64 -18.88 3.32
CA LEU A 338 6.43 -19.59 3.76
C LEU A 338 5.92 -18.99 5.08
N GLU A 339 4.71 -18.45 5.06
CA GLU A 339 4.05 -17.83 6.21
C GLU A 339 2.75 -18.56 6.52
N GLY A 340 2.79 -19.41 7.55
CA GLY A 340 1.60 -20.09 8.07
C GLY A 340 1.08 -19.36 9.30
N LYS A 341 -0.20 -18.96 9.28
CA LYS A 341 -0.92 -18.53 10.50
C LYS A 341 -1.82 -19.69 10.96
N THR A 342 -1.85 -19.94 12.26
CA THR A 342 -2.73 -20.95 12.87
C THR A 342 -3.93 -20.26 13.51
N LEU A 343 -5.15 -20.64 13.12
CA LEU A 343 -6.36 -20.18 13.78
C LEU A 343 -6.46 -20.85 15.15
N VAL A 344 -6.24 -20.07 16.21
CA VAL A 344 -6.49 -20.52 17.58
C VAL A 344 -8.00 -20.45 17.80
N VAL A 345 -8.68 -21.60 17.70
CA VAL A 345 -10.09 -21.69 18.08
C VAL A 345 -10.18 -21.62 19.61
N ALA A 346 -10.42 -20.42 20.14
CA ALA A 346 -10.71 -20.24 21.56
C ALA A 346 -12.07 -20.90 21.86
N ARG A 347 -12.05 -22.14 22.35
CA ARG A 347 -13.25 -22.80 22.90
C ARG A 347 -13.63 -22.11 24.20
N GLN A 348 -14.45 -21.08 24.12
CA GLN A 348 -15.03 -20.46 25.29
C GLN A 348 -16.05 -21.45 25.89
N ARG A 349 -15.76 -21.98 27.09
CA ARG A 349 -16.80 -22.68 27.85
C ARG A 349 -17.84 -21.63 28.20
N ALA A 350 -19.08 -21.81 27.76
CA ALA A 350 -20.18 -20.97 28.22
C ALA A 350 -20.22 -21.02 29.76
N ALA A 351 -19.89 -19.89 30.38
CA ALA A 351 -19.78 -19.79 31.83
C ALA A 351 -21.13 -20.17 32.46
N GLY A 352 -21.11 -21.06 33.45
CA GLY A 352 -22.32 -21.49 34.14
C GLY A 352 -23.04 -22.72 33.58
N ILE A 353 -22.67 -23.23 32.38
CA ILE A 353 -23.26 -24.49 31.88
C ILE A 353 -22.98 -25.66 32.83
N SER A 354 -21.77 -25.74 33.41
CA SER A 354 -21.42 -26.80 34.36
C SER A 354 -22.20 -26.70 35.68
N THR A 355 -22.75 -25.53 36.03
CA THR A 355 -23.49 -25.29 37.26
C THR A 355 -25.02 -25.39 37.09
N ALA A 356 -25.53 -25.54 35.86
CA ALA A 356 -26.96 -25.75 35.65
C ALA A 356 -27.43 -27.09 36.23
N VAL A 357 -28.60 -27.04 36.85
CA VAL A 357 -29.19 -28.16 37.59
C VAL A 357 -29.86 -29.17 36.65
N SER A 358 -30.47 -28.71 35.54
CA SER A 358 -31.12 -29.58 34.57
C SER A 358 -30.39 -29.62 33.22
N LEU A 359 -30.60 -30.70 32.47
CA LEU A 359 -30.06 -30.85 31.12
C LEU A 359 -30.70 -29.85 30.14
N ALA A 360 -31.96 -29.48 30.35
CA ALA A 360 -32.65 -28.46 29.57
C ALA A 360 -32.00 -27.07 29.78
N ASP A 361 -31.68 -26.69 31.01
CA ASP A 361 -31.01 -25.42 31.30
C ASP A 361 -29.62 -25.36 30.66
N LYS A 362 -28.91 -26.50 30.60
CA LYS A 362 -27.61 -26.60 29.90
C LYS A 362 -27.76 -26.39 28.41
N VAL A 363 -28.78 -26.98 27.79
CA VAL A 363 -29.05 -26.82 26.35
C VAL A 363 -29.50 -25.39 26.04
N SER A 364 -30.35 -24.78 26.87
CA SER A 364 -30.75 -23.38 26.72
C SER A 364 -29.57 -22.41 26.81
N MET A 365 -28.72 -22.53 27.84
CA MET A 365 -27.52 -21.70 27.96
C MET A 365 -26.50 -21.92 26.83
N TRP A 366 -26.43 -23.16 26.30
CA TRP A 366 -25.62 -23.44 25.11
C TRP A 366 -26.18 -22.75 23.87
N CYS A 367 -27.51 -22.78 23.70
CA CYS A 367 -28.20 -22.14 22.59
C CYS A 367 -28.04 -20.61 22.64
N GLU A 368 -28.17 -20.00 23.82
CA GLU A 368 -27.92 -18.57 24.03
C GLU A 368 -26.49 -18.17 23.66
N HIS A 369 -25.48 -18.98 24.05
CA HIS A 369 -24.09 -18.68 23.77
C HIS A 369 -23.69 -18.90 22.30
N THR A 370 -24.37 -19.80 21.60
CA THR A 370 -24.12 -20.12 20.18
C THR A 370 -25.10 -19.44 19.22
N GLN A 371 -26.02 -18.61 19.74
CA GLN A 371 -27.13 -18.01 18.99
C GLN A 371 -27.98 -19.03 18.22
N SER A 372 -28.09 -20.25 18.74
CA SER A 372 -28.94 -21.31 18.19
C SER A 372 -30.37 -21.21 18.72
N PRO A 373 -31.40 -21.64 17.97
CA PRO A 373 -32.79 -21.61 18.44
C PRO A 373 -33.02 -22.63 19.56
N ALA A 374 -33.26 -22.15 20.78
CA ALA A 374 -33.37 -22.98 21.98
C ALA A 374 -34.66 -23.82 22.03
N GLU A 375 -35.79 -23.21 21.67
CA GLU A 375 -37.13 -23.81 21.82
C GLU A 375 -37.26 -25.15 21.07
N PRO A 376 -36.90 -25.28 19.77
CA PRO A 376 -36.99 -26.55 19.06
C PRO A 376 -36.04 -27.64 19.58
N LEU A 377 -34.94 -27.25 20.25
CA LEU A 377 -33.96 -28.20 20.79
C LEU A 377 -34.40 -28.70 22.17
N CYS A 378 -34.97 -27.82 22.99
CA CYS A 378 -35.55 -28.18 24.28
C CYS A 378 -36.79 -29.08 24.11
N GLU A 379 -37.62 -28.84 23.10
CA GLU A 379 -38.74 -29.73 22.76
C GLU A 379 -38.28 -31.14 22.37
N ARG A 380 -37.25 -31.24 21.53
CA ARG A 380 -36.65 -32.53 21.15
C ARG A 380 -36.01 -33.23 22.32
N LEU A 381 -35.35 -32.48 23.21
CA LEU A 381 -34.79 -33.03 24.44
C LEU A 381 -35.89 -33.57 25.36
N ALA A 382 -37.02 -32.86 25.48
CA ALA A 382 -38.16 -33.31 26.26
C ALA A 382 -38.74 -34.62 25.70
N LEU A 383 -38.95 -34.70 24.37
CA LEU A 383 -39.38 -35.91 23.67
C LEU A 383 -38.43 -37.09 23.93
N LEU A 384 -37.12 -36.88 23.78
CA LEU A 384 -36.09 -37.89 24.04
C LEU A 384 -36.01 -38.32 25.51
N SER A 385 -36.47 -37.47 26.43
CA SER A 385 -36.45 -37.76 27.87
C SER A 385 -37.72 -38.46 28.35
N SER A 386 -38.86 -38.28 27.66
CA SER A 386 -40.15 -38.85 28.05
C SER A 386 -40.51 -40.14 27.29
N ASP A 387 -40.06 -40.27 26.05
CA ASP A 387 -40.56 -41.30 25.14
C ASP A 387 -39.47 -42.31 24.74
N ALA A 388 -39.89 -43.57 24.55
CA ALA A 388 -38.99 -44.60 24.04
C ALA A 388 -38.64 -44.31 22.56
N PRO A 389 -37.42 -44.61 22.10
CA PRO A 389 -36.97 -44.34 20.73
C PRO A 389 -37.91 -44.84 19.64
N ASP A 390 -38.50 -46.03 19.82
CA ASP A 390 -39.45 -46.63 18.88
C ASP A 390 -40.76 -45.83 18.79
N GLY A 391 -41.21 -45.24 19.89
CA GLY A 391 -42.40 -44.39 19.96
C GLY A 391 -42.20 -43.05 19.27
N ILE A 392 -41.04 -42.43 19.48
CA ILE A 392 -40.64 -41.19 18.78
C ILE A 392 -40.55 -41.43 17.27
N ALA A 393 -39.90 -42.53 16.85
CA ALA A 393 -39.78 -42.90 15.45
C ALA A 393 -41.16 -43.15 14.80
N ALA A 394 -42.05 -43.85 15.49
CA ALA A 394 -43.42 -44.11 15.00
C ALA A 394 -44.23 -42.81 14.85
N ALA A 395 -44.11 -41.86 15.80
CA ALA A 395 -44.77 -40.56 15.75
C ALA A 395 -44.26 -39.69 14.59
N ILE A 396 -42.94 -39.67 14.36
CA ILE A 396 -42.34 -38.95 13.22
C ILE A 396 -42.80 -39.55 11.89
N ILE A 397 -42.78 -40.88 11.75
CA ILE A 397 -43.26 -41.57 10.54
C ILE A 397 -44.74 -41.29 10.30
N ALA A 398 -45.58 -41.26 11.34
CA ALA A 398 -46.99 -40.92 11.24
C ALA A 398 -47.22 -39.46 10.82
N SER A 399 -46.44 -38.52 11.37
CA SER A 399 -46.49 -37.09 11.00
C SER A 399 -46.09 -36.87 9.54
N VAL A 400 -45.02 -37.51 9.07
CA VAL A 400 -44.58 -37.45 7.66
C VAL A 400 -45.65 -38.04 6.73
N ARG A 401 -46.26 -39.18 7.09
CA ARG A 401 -47.36 -39.77 6.31
C ARG A 401 -48.63 -38.91 6.30
N ALA A 402 -48.92 -38.20 7.38
CA ALA A 402 -50.04 -37.27 7.45
C ALA A 402 -49.81 -36.01 6.60
N MET A 403 -48.54 -35.59 6.43
CA MET A 403 -48.14 -34.54 5.49
C MET A 403 -48.16 -35.00 4.02
N GLU A 404 -48.10 -36.31 3.76
CA GLU A 404 -48.09 -36.92 2.41
C GLU A 404 -49.47 -37.44 1.92
N ALA A 405 -50.53 -37.39 2.72
CA ALA A 405 -51.89 -37.80 2.29
C ALA A 405 -52.70 -36.63 1.67
N PRO A 406 -53.41 -36.83 0.52
CA PRO A 406 -53.43 -35.83 -0.54
C PRO A 406 -54.57 -34.80 -0.51
N GLN A 407 -54.24 -33.56 -0.91
CA GLN A 407 -55.15 -32.70 -1.68
C GLN A 407 -55.53 -33.41 -3.00
N ARG A 408 -56.47 -34.36 -2.95
CA ARG A 408 -57.17 -34.92 -4.11
C ARG A 408 -58.62 -35.23 -3.73
N ALA A 409 -59.52 -34.29 -3.99
CA ALA A 409 -60.77 -34.48 -4.74
C ALA A 409 -61.74 -33.30 -4.58
N SER A 410 -61.68 -32.33 -5.50
CA SER A 410 -62.87 -31.72 -6.11
C SER A 410 -62.47 -30.92 -7.36
N ASP A 411 -62.67 -31.58 -8.51
CA ASP A 411 -63.05 -31.11 -9.85
C ASP A 411 -62.42 -29.86 -10.51
N GLY A 412 -61.76 -30.11 -11.64
CA GLY A 412 -62.26 -29.61 -12.94
C GLY A 412 -61.72 -28.28 -13.45
N GLY A 413 -60.53 -28.28 -14.04
CA GLY A 413 -60.07 -27.17 -14.88
C GLY A 413 -58.63 -27.36 -15.36
N ALA A 414 -58.45 -27.51 -16.67
CA ALA A 414 -57.16 -27.74 -17.30
C ALA A 414 -56.14 -26.61 -16.97
N ALA A 415 -54.96 -26.99 -16.49
CA ALA A 415 -53.80 -26.12 -16.37
C ALA A 415 -52.77 -26.44 -17.48
N PRO A 416 -52.09 -25.43 -18.04
CA PRO A 416 -51.25 -25.57 -19.23
C PRO A 416 -49.91 -26.24 -18.92
N PRO A 417 -49.20 -26.81 -19.91
CA PRO A 417 -47.87 -27.37 -19.69
C PRO A 417 -46.86 -26.26 -19.35
N LEU A 418 -46.08 -26.49 -18.30
CA LEU A 418 -44.91 -25.71 -17.95
C LEU A 418 -43.83 -25.91 -19.03
N SER A 419 -43.48 -24.82 -19.71
CA SER A 419 -42.43 -24.74 -20.72
C SER A 419 -41.04 -24.86 -20.08
N VAL A 420 -40.22 -25.76 -20.59
CA VAL A 420 -38.77 -25.79 -20.35
C VAL A 420 -38.11 -24.80 -21.32
N PRO A 421 -37.30 -23.83 -20.89
CA PRO A 421 -36.54 -23.01 -21.83
C PRO A 421 -35.41 -23.85 -22.43
N ALA A 422 -35.34 -23.87 -23.76
CA ALA A 422 -34.27 -24.48 -24.52
C ALA A 422 -32.93 -23.78 -24.26
N ALA A 423 -31.86 -24.57 -24.33
CA ALA A 423 -30.48 -24.10 -24.34
C ALA A 423 -30.26 -23.10 -25.48
N ALA A 424 -29.74 -21.92 -25.13
CA ALA A 424 -29.24 -20.96 -26.10
C ALA A 424 -27.71 -21.07 -26.15
N ASP A 425 -27.21 -21.44 -27.33
CA ASP A 425 -25.80 -21.38 -27.71
C ASP A 425 -25.24 -19.96 -27.56
N ILE A 426 -24.08 -19.83 -26.89
CA ILE A 426 -23.29 -18.59 -26.84
C ILE A 426 -21.93 -18.86 -27.51
N PRO A 427 -21.46 -18.03 -28.46
CA PRO A 427 -20.22 -18.25 -29.22
C PRO A 427 -18.95 -17.96 -28.39
N PRO A 428 -17.77 -18.45 -28.83
CA PRO A 428 -16.52 -18.31 -28.08
C PRO A 428 -15.97 -16.90 -28.21
N GLN A 429 -15.82 -16.18 -27.09
CA GLN A 429 -15.06 -14.94 -27.04
C GLN A 429 -13.97 -14.97 -25.96
N GLN A 430 -12.83 -14.44 -26.40
CA GLN A 430 -11.51 -14.22 -25.79
C GLN A 430 -11.50 -13.85 -24.29
N LEU A 431 -10.53 -14.44 -23.59
CA LEU A 431 -10.21 -14.28 -22.16
C LEU A 431 -9.68 -12.87 -21.81
N PRO A 432 -10.16 -12.24 -20.73
CA PRO A 432 -9.46 -11.17 -20.04
C PRO A 432 -8.55 -11.69 -18.90
N HIS A 433 -7.43 -10.98 -18.70
CA HIS A 433 -6.49 -11.12 -17.59
C HIS A 433 -7.13 -10.80 -16.22
N ALA A 434 -6.53 -11.36 -15.17
CA ALA A 434 -6.83 -11.22 -13.73
C ALA A 434 -8.00 -12.07 -13.19
N PHE A 435 -7.65 -13.12 -12.45
CA PHE A 435 -8.59 -13.86 -11.61
C PHE A 435 -8.59 -13.20 -10.23
N SER A 436 -9.58 -12.34 -10.00
CA SER A 436 -10.04 -11.96 -8.66
C SER A 436 -11.52 -12.36 -8.55
N PRO A 437 -11.97 -13.07 -7.50
CA PRO A 437 -13.40 -13.29 -7.32
C PRO A 437 -14.12 -11.94 -7.12
N ARG A 438 -15.27 -11.81 -7.79
CA ARG A 438 -16.10 -10.59 -7.94
C ARG A 438 -16.45 -9.91 -6.59
N PRO A 439 -16.70 -8.58 -6.58
CA PRO A 439 -17.08 -7.86 -5.37
C PRO A 439 -18.54 -8.15 -4.99
N ALA A 440 -18.80 -8.23 -3.68
CA ALA A 440 -20.15 -8.27 -3.15
C ALA A 440 -20.89 -6.97 -3.48
N THR A 441 -22.11 -7.11 -3.99
CA THR A 441 -23.06 -6.01 -4.20
C THR A 441 -23.47 -5.40 -2.87
N ALA A 442 -23.58 -4.07 -2.85
CA ALA A 442 -23.98 -3.25 -1.72
C ALA A 442 -25.20 -3.81 -0.96
N GLY A 443 -24.95 -4.24 0.27
CA GLY A 443 -25.92 -4.42 1.34
C GLY A 443 -25.18 -4.07 2.62
N GLU A 444 -25.73 -3.15 3.39
CA GLU A 444 -25.21 -2.73 4.69
C GLU A 444 -25.15 -3.95 5.62
N ASP A 445 -23.97 -4.51 5.82
CA ASP A 445 -23.61 -5.30 7.00
C ASP A 445 -22.07 -5.34 7.11
N ASP A 446 -21.61 -5.17 8.34
CA ASP A 446 -20.22 -5.01 8.79
C ASP A 446 -19.34 -6.23 8.43
N ALA A 447 -18.89 -6.31 7.17
CA ALA A 447 -17.89 -7.27 6.73
C ALA A 447 -16.50 -6.71 7.05
N SER A 448 -16.02 -7.01 8.26
CA SER A 448 -14.65 -6.72 8.69
C SER A 448 -13.65 -7.11 7.59
N VAL A 449 -12.88 -6.12 7.13
CA VAL A 449 -11.71 -6.34 6.29
C VAL A 449 -10.79 -7.30 7.06
N PRO A 450 -10.31 -8.40 6.46
CA PRO A 450 -9.44 -9.33 7.18
C PRO A 450 -8.22 -8.59 7.75
N GLU A 451 -7.92 -8.84 9.02
CA GLU A 451 -6.87 -8.16 9.82
C GLU A 451 -5.46 -8.20 9.18
N TRP A 452 -5.24 -9.08 8.20
CA TRP A 452 -3.98 -9.17 7.44
C TRP A 452 -3.85 -8.18 6.28
N VAL A 453 -4.93 -7.53 5.86
CA VAL A 453 -4.87 -6.40 4.92
C VAL A 453 -4.25 -5.19 5.61
N THR A 454 -4.44 -5.04 6.93
CA THR A 454 -3.90 -3.92 7.72
C THR A 454 -2.44 -4.08 8.13
N ASP A 455 -1.90 -5.29 8.25
CA ASP A 455 -0.50 -5.53 8.65
C ASP A 455 0.53 -5.07 7.60
N ASP A 456 0.20 -5.14 6.30
CA ASP A 456 1.08 -4.77 5.18
C ASP A 456 0.81 -3.33 4.65
N LEU A 457 -0.13 -2.58 5.24
CA LEU A 457 -0.54 -1.24 4.73
C LEU A 457 0.35 -0.07 5.17
N PHE A 458 1.27 -0.30 6.12
CA PHE A 458 2.05 0.76 6.78
C PHE A 458 3.54 0.39 6.98
N ALA A 459 4.11 -0.44 6.10
CA ALA A 459 5.51 -0.89 6.20
C ALA A 459 6.44 -0.12 5.25
#